data_AF-A0AAV8VEC7-F1
#
_entry.id   AF-A0AAV8VEC7-F1
#
_cell.length_a   1.000
_cell.length_b   1.000
_cell.length_c   1.000
_cell.angle_alpha   90.00
_cell.angle_beta   90.00
_cell.angle_gamma   90.00
#
_symmetry.space_group_name_H-M   'P 1'
#
loop_
_entity.id
_entity.type
_entity.pdbx_description
1 polymer ?
#
loop_
_entity_poly.entity_id
_entity_poly.type
_entity_poly.pdbx_seq_one_letter_code
_entity_poly.pdbx_strand_id
1 'polypeptide(L)'
;MNSENGENRVNSKERWIFDILCSKVCVKGAVTLVTGGASGLGKATVERLVQQCGKVVLCDLPNSKGNEIAKTLGEDKVIFAPVN
;
A
#
# COMPACT_ATOMS: atom_id res chain seq x y z
N MET A 1 -2.74 34.41 -0.52
CA MET A 1 -3.10 33.11 -1.11
C MET A 1 -2.15 32.07 -0.54
N ASN A 2 -2.44 31.53 0.63
CA ASN A 2 -1.80 30.31 1.14
C ASN A 2 -2.94 29.34 1.43
N SER A 3 -3.20 28.48 0.45
CA SER A 3 -4.19 27.42 0.56
C SER A 3 -3.49 26.22 1.21
N GLU A 4 -3.49 26.19 2.54
CA GLU A 4 -3.19 24.96 3.29
C GLU A 4 -4.39 24.02 3.12
N ASN A 5 -4.39 23.26 2.02
CA ASN A 5 -5.37 22.20 1.80
C ASN A 5 -5.09 21.08 2.80
N GLY A 6 -6.00 20.98 3.77
CA GLY A 6 -6.03 19.90 4.73
C GLY A 6 -6.29 18.55 4.08
N GLU A 7 -5.62 17.52 4.58
CA GLU A 7 -6.17 16.18 4.55
C GLU A 7 -5.56 15.31 5.68
N ASN A 8 -6.43 14.93 6.61
CA ASN A 8 -6.44 13.68 7.38
C ASN A 8 -5.23 13.35 8.27
N ARG A 9 -5.19 14.01 9.43
CA ARG A 9 -4.75 13.39 10.69
C ARG A 9 -5.76 12.33 11.11
N VAL A 10 -5.66 11.11 10.57
CA VAL A 10 -6.32 9.95 11.20
C VAL A 10 -5.68 9.78 12.58
N ASN A 11 -6.45 10.01 13.63
CA ASN A 11 -5.96 10.03 15.00
C ASN A 11 -5.30 8.69 15.37
N SER A 12 -4.06 8.76 15.87
CA SER A 12 -3.25 7.61 16.34
C SER A 12 -4.02 6.65 17.29
N LYS A 13 -5.05 7.16 17.98
CA LYS A 13 -5.90 6.42 18.93
C LYS A 13 -7.06 5.64 18.29
N GLU A 14 -7.32 5.78 17.00
CA GLU A 14 -8.38 5.05 16.28
C GLU A 14 -7.80 4.07 15.25
N ARG A 15 -6.52 4.25 14.89
CA ARG A 15 -5.79 3.37 13.97
C ARG A 15 -5.84 1.90 14.41
N TRP A 16 -5.71 1.64 15.72
CA TRP A 16 -5.71 0.29 16.28
C TRP A 16 -7.04 -0.44 16.13
N ILE A 17 -8.18 0.27 16.11
CA ILE A 17 -9.51 -0.36 15.89
C ILE A 17 -9.61 -0.87 14.46
N PHE A 18 -9.22 -0.06 13.49
CA PHE A 18 -9.17 -0.48 12.08
C PHE A 18 -8.16 -1.62 11.87
N ASP A 19 -7.01 -1.55 12.53
CA ASP A 19 -5.98 -2.58 12.45
C ASP A 19 -6.42 -3.92 13.07
N ILE A 20 -7.16 -3.90 14.18
CA ILE A 20 -7.73 -5.10 14.82
C ILE A 20 -8.88 -5.67 14.00
N LEU A 21 -9.78 -4.84 13.50
CA LEU A 21 -10.94 -5.30 12.73
C LEU A 21 -10.51 -5.92 11.38
N CYS A 22 -9.47 -5.38 10.75
CA CYS A 22 -8.88 -5.91 9.51
C CYS A 22 -7.83 -7.02 9.75
N SER A 23 -7.60 -7.45 10.99
CA SER A 23 -6.55 -8.43 11.38
C SER A 23 -6.77 -9.86 10.83
N LYS A 24 -7.89 -10.12 10.13
CA LYS A 24 -8.18 -11.46 9.58
C LYS A 24 -7.33 -11.85 8.36
N VAL A 25 -6.58 -10.92 7.75
CA VAL A 25 -5.69 -11.23 6.62
C VAL A 25 -4.28 -11.52 7.16
N CYS A 26 -3.95 -12.80 7.31
CA CYS A 26 -2.57 -13.24 7.57
C CYS A 26 -1.96 -13.70 6.24
N VAL A 27 -1.05 -12.91 5.67
CA VAL A 27 -0.38 -13.20 4.39
C VAL A 27 1.08 -13.61 4.57
N LYS A 28 1.43 -14.08 5.77
CA LYS A 28 2.78 -14.54 6.07
C LYS A 28 3.15 -15.71 5.16
N GLY A 29 4.17 -15.52 4.33
CA GLY A 29 4.65 -16.53 3.37
C GLY A 29 3.90 -16.54 2.03
N ALA A 30 2.93 -15.66 1.82
CA ALA A 30 2.25 -15.50 0.54
C ALA A 30 2.82 -14.32 -0.27
N VAL A 31 2.70 -14.42 -1.60
CA VAL A 31 2.97 -13.31 -2.54
C VAL A 31 1.64 -12.90 -3.16
N THR A 32 1.27 -11.63 -3.02
CA THR A 32 0.00 -11.09 -3.52
C THR A 32 0.24 -10.19 -4.72
N LEU A 33 -0.56 -10.35 -5.76
CA LEU A 33 -0.60 -9.45 -6.92
C LEU A 33 -1.65 -8.37 -6.70
N VAL A 34 -1.28 -7.10 -6.86
CA VAL A 34 -2.22 -5.98 -6.74
C VAL A 34 -2.17 -5.14 -8.02
N THR A 35 -3.29 -5.08 -8.73
CA THR A 35 -3.48 -4.21 -9.90
C THR A 35 -3.93 -2.81 -9.49
N GLY A 36 -3.48 -1.76 -10.17
CA GLY A 36 -3.81 -0.37 -9.80
C GLY A 36 -3.21 0.04 -8.44
N GLY A 37 -2.15 -0.66 -8.02
CA GLY A 37 -1.53 -0.48 -6.71
C GLY A 37 -0.78 0.83 -6.55
N ALA A 38 -0.57 1.61 -7.62
CA ALA A 38 0.19 2.84 -7.54
C ALA A 38 -0.60 4.04 -7.00
N SER A 39 -1.90 3.89 -6.73
CA SER A 39 -2.73 5.00 -6.23
C SER A 39 -3.93 4.56 -5.38
N GLY A 40 -4.54 5.54 -4.68
CA GLY A 40 -5.81 5.39 -3.96
C GLY A 40 -5.90 4.15 -3.08
N LEU A 41 -6.98 3.37 -3.29
CA LEU A 41 -7.28 2.14 -2.56
C LEU A 41 -6.27 1.02 -2.80
N GLY A 42 -5.72 0.93 -4.03
CA GLY A 42 -4.70 -0.06 -4.36
C GLY A 42 -3.43 0.15 -3.55
N LYS A 43 -2.99 1.40 -3.43
CA LYS A 43 -1.84 1.78 -2.60
C LYS A 43 -2.07 1.44 -1.12
N ALA A 44 -3.22 1.81 -0.56
CA ALA A 44 -3.56 1.48 0.83
C ALA A 44 -3.60 -0.04 1.08
N THR A 45 -4.03 -0.81 0.08
CA THR A 45 -4.04 -2.28 0.11
C THR A 45 -2.62 -2.84 0.16
N VAL A 46 -1.72 -2.35 -0.70
CA VAL A 46 -0.30 -2.75 -0.71
C VAL A 46 0.35 -2.44 0.64
N GLU A 47 0.16 -1.23 1.16
CA GLU A 47 0.66 -0.81 2.47
C GLU A 47 0.20 -1.76 3.58
N ARG A 48 -1.08 -2.15 3.55
CA ARG A 48 -1.64 -3.06 4.55
C ARG A 48 -1.07 -4.48 4.44
N LEU A 49 -0.94 -5.01 3.23
CA LEU A 49 -0.39 -6.35 3.00
C LEU A 49 1.08 -6.46 3.45
N VAL A 50 1.86 -5.41 3.22
CA VAL A 50 3.26 -5.32 3.64
C VAL A 50 3.38 -5.31 5.17
N GLN A 51 2.49 -4.60 5.87
CA GLN A 51 2.43 -4.61 7.34
C GLN A 51 2.13 -6.00 7.92
N GLN A 52 1.41 -6.84 7.17
CA GLN A 52 1.02 -8.20 7.58
C GLN A 52 2.06 -9.26 7.20
N CYS A 53 3.32 -8.86 6.97
CA CYS A 53 4.44 -9.72 6.57
C CYS A 53 4.26 -10.42 5.20
N GLY A 54 3.38 -9.88 4.35
CA GLY A 54 3.22 -10.35 2.98
C GLY A 54 4.25 -9.72 2.03
N LYS A 55 4.48 -10.39 0.90
CA LYS A 55 5.16 -9.79 -0.24
C LYS A 55 4.13 -9.38 -1.29
N VAL A 56 4.38 -8.28 -1.98
CA VAL A 56 3.43 -7.73 -2.96
C VAL A 56 4.11 -7.49 -4.30
N VAL A 57 3.48 -7.98 -5.37
CA VAL A 57 3.79 -7.57 -6.74
C VAL A 57 2.79 -6.49 -7.12
N LEU A 58 3.29 -5.28 -7.33
CA LEU A 58 2.51 -4.11 -7.70
C LEU A 58 2.44 -4.01 -9.21
N CYS A 59 1.27 -4.28 -9.78
CA CYS A 59 1.01 -4.16 -11.21
C CYS A 59 0.23 -2.88 -11.50
N ASP A 60 0.81 -2.02 -12.32
CA ASP A 60 0.17 -0.78 -12.75
C ASP A 60 0.78 -0.32 -14.08
N LEU A 61 0.21 0.72 -14.67
CA LEU A 61 0.70 1.29 -15.92
C LEU A 61 2.17 1.73 -15.79
N PRO A 62 2.97 1.69 -16.87
CA PRO A 62 4.39 2.03 -16.80
C PRO A 62 4.65 3.47 -16.35
N ASN A 63 3.73 4.38 -16.65
CA ASN A 63 3.79 5.80 -16.28
C ASN A 63 3.19 6.09 -14.88
N SER A 64 2.91 5.06 -14.10
CA SER A 64 2.40 5.21 -12.73
C SER A 64 3.54 5.43 -11.73
N LYS A 65 3.17 5.79 -10.49
CA LYS A 65 4.11 5.97 -9.37
C LYS A 65 4.55 4.65 -8.73
N GLY A 66 4.38 3.51 -9.40
CA GLY A 66 4.62 2.18 -8.83
C GLY A 66 6.06 1.97 -8.36
N ASN A 67 7.04 2.45 -9.11
CA ASN A 67 8.46 2.38 -8.73
C ASN A 67 8.79 3.16 -7.45
N GLU A 68 8.21 4.36 -7.28
CA GLU A 68 8.41 5.17 -6.07
C GLU A 68 7.81 4.50 -4.84
N ILE A 69 6.64 3.87 -5.01
CA ILE A 69 5.94 3.17 -3.94
C ILE A 69 6.71 1.91 -3.53
N ALA A 70 7.20 1.12 -4.48
CA ALA A 70 8.04 -0.04 -4.19
C ALA A 70 9.29 0.34 -3.38
N LYS A 71 9.97 1.44 -3.77
CA LYS A 71 11.11 1.99 -3.03
C LYS A 71 10.75 2.45 -1.61
N THR A 72 9.61 3.10 -1.46
CA THR A 72 9.15 3.63 -0.17
C THR A 72 8.76 2.52 0.81
N LEU A 73 8.14 1.44 0.31
CA LEU A 73 7.66 0.32 1.13
C LEU A 73 8.71 -0.77 1.38
N GLY A 74 9.81 -0.72 0.64
CA GLY A 74 10.91 -1.67 0.71
C GLY A 74 10.92 -2.62 -0.49
N GLU A 75 12.01 -2.58 -1.26
CA GLU A 75 12.22 -3.43 -2.44
C GLU A 75 12.30 -4.93 -2.09
N ASP A 76 12.53 -5.28 -0.81
CA ASP A 76 12.51 -6.65 -0.29
C ASP A 76 11.08 -7.22 -0.17
N LYS A 77 10.08 -6.34 -0.07
CA LYS A 77 8.67 -6.69 0.17
C LYS A 77 7.79 -6.39 -1.04
N VAL A 78 8.09 -5.31 -1.77
CA VAL A 78 7.28 -4.85 -2.88
C VAL A 78 8.11 -4.74 -4.15
N ILE A 79 7.63 -5.37 -5.23
CA ILE A 79 8.23 -5.28 -6.56
C ILE A 79 7.22 -4.63 -7.50
N PHE A 80 7.65 -3.63 -8.27
CA PHE A 80 6.83 -3.03 -9.31
C PHE A 80 6.97 -3.79 -10.63
N ALA A 81 5.85 -4.19 -11.22
CA ALA A 81 5.76 -4.83 -12.52
C ALA A 81 4.88 -3.97 -13.45
N PRO A 82 5.45 -3.21 -14.39
CA PRO A 82 4.68 -2.39 -15.32
C PRO A 82 3.84 -3.29 -16.25
N VAL A 83 2.55 -2.99 -16.41
CA VAL A 83 1.61 -3.73 -17.27
C VAL A 83 1.01 -2.81 -18.35
N ASN A 84 0.84 -3.33 -19.57
CA ASN A 84 0.45 -2.59 -20.78
C ASN A 84 -1.07 -2.48 -20.97
#